data_AF-A0A0N0MDT8-F1
#
_entry.id   AF-A0A0N0MDT8-F1
#
_cell.length_a   1.000
_cell.length_b   1.000
_cell.length_c   1.000
_cell.angle_alpha   90.00
_cell.angle_beta   90.00
_cell.angle_gamma   90.00
#
_symmetry.space_group_name_H-M   'P 1'
#
loop_
_entity.id
_entity.type
_entity.pdbx_description
1 polymer ?
#
loop_
_entity_poly.entity_id
_entity_poly.type
_entity_poly.pdbx_seq_one_letter_code
_entity_poly.pdbx_strand_id
1 'polypeptide(L)'
;MKARRRSRLPASIQKRLLEHFVAGTPARSAAELVGVNRNTATLYYRKLREIIAEQIAHEAPVSGEIEVDESYFGGHRKGKRGRGAAGKVAVFGLLKRHGRVHAVMIPNAGHQTLMSIIRKKV
;
A
#
# COMPACT_ATOMS: atom_id res chain seq x y z
N MET A 1 14.06 9.17 -3.62
CA MET A 1 13.21 9.78 -2.56
C MET A 1 13.97 10.93 -1.91
N LYS A 2 13.29 11.97 -1.42
CA LYS A 2 13.96 13.03 -0.63
C LYS A 2 14.37 12.45 0.73
N ALA A 3 15.60 12.68 1.18
CA ALA A 3 16.09 12.18 2.47
C ALA A 3 15.12 12.57 3.61
N ARG A 4 14.66 11.57 4.38
CA ARG A 4 13.70 11.80 5.46
C ARG A 4 14.44 12.15 6.75
N ARG A 5 13.98 13.19 7.44
CA ARG A 5 14.44 13.49 8.80
C ARG A 5 14.04 12.34 9.74
N ARG A 6 14.96 11.95 10.63
CA ARG A 6 14.70 10.97 11.69
C ARG A 6 13.47 11.36 12.51
N SER A 7 12.73 10.36 12.98
CA SER A 7 11.62 10.57 13.91
C SER A 7 12.13 11.20 15.20
N ARG A 8 11.40 12.20 15.73
CA ARG A 8 11.67 12.81 17.04
C ARG A 8 10.99 12.05 18.19
N LEU A 9 10.29 10.96 17.88
CA LEU A 9 9.63 10.13 18.89
C LEU A 9 10.66 9.29 19.66
N PRO A 10 10.45 9.07 20.97
CA PRO A 10 11.24 8.10 21.73
C PRO A 10 11.20 6.71 21.08
N ALA A 11 12.29 5.95 21.18
CA ALA A 11 12.39 4.62 20.58
C ALA A 11 11.32 3.65 21.10
N SER A 12 10.95 3.75 22.38
CA SER A 12 9.87 2.97 23.00
C SER A 12 8.51 3.22 22.32
N ILE A 13 8.18 4.48 22.04
CA ILE A 13 6.95 4.87 21.35
C ILE A 13 6.97 4.38 19.89
N GLN A 14 8.11 4.49 19.21
CA GLN A 14 8.28 3.97 17.86
C GLN A 14 8.02 2.45 17.81
N LYS A 15 8.60 1.69 18.74
CA LYS A 15 8.41 0.23 18.84
C LYS A 15 6.94 -0.13 19.05
N ARG A 16 6.25 0.54 19.97
CA ARG A 16 4.82 0.29 20.21
C ARG A 16 3.95 0.63 18.99
N LEU A 17 4.23 1.73 18.29
CA LEU A 17 3.52 2.06 17.05
C LEU A 17 3.75 1.02 15.95
N LEU A 18 4.96 0.48 15.86
CA LEU A 18 5.31 -0.59 14.92
C LEU A 18 4.59 -1.90 15.26
N GLU A 19 4.55 -2.30 16.53
CA GLU A 19 3.81 -3.48 17.00
C GLU A 19 2.33 -3.40 16.60
N HIS A 20 1.69 -2.26 16.87
CA HIS A 20 0.30 -2.03 16.45
C HIS A 20 0.11 -2.02 14.93
N PHE A 21 1.10 -1.50 14.17
CA PHE A 21 1.05 -1.50 12.72
C PHE A 21 1.07 -2.93 12.17
N VAL A 22 1.95 -3.78 12.70
CA VAL A 22 2.06 -5.19 12.33
C VAL A 22 0.81 -5.97 12.75
N ALA A 23 0.26 -5.68 13.92
CA ALA A 23 -0.99 -6.27 14.41
C ALA A 23 -2.25 -5.78 13.68
N GLY A 24 -2.13 -4.87 12.70
CA GLY A 24 -3.29 -4.37 11.94
C GLY A 24 -4.21 -3.42 12.72
N THR A 25 -3.76 -2.90 13.87
CA THR A 25 -4.55 -1.94 14.66
C THR A 25 -4.71 -0.63 13.86
N PRO A 26 -5.90 -0.03 13.76
CA PRO A 26 -6.07 1.26 13.10
C PRO A 26 -5.21 2.36 13.76
N ALA A 27 -4.59 3.23 12.96
CA ALA A 27 -3.72 4.30 13.45
C ALA A 27 -4.38 5.21 14.50
N ARG A 28 -5.71 5.39 14.41
CA ARG A 28 -6.50 6.14 15.39
C ARG A 28 -6.48 5.45 16.76
N SER A 29 -6.82 4.17 16.81
CA SER A 29 -6.81 3.37 18.05
C SER A 29 -5.39 3.23 18.61
N ALA A 30 -4.40 3.02 17.75
CA ALA A 30 -3.00 2.97 18.16
C ALA A 30 -2.53 4.30 18.78
N ALA A 31 -3.04 5.44 18.33
CA ALA A 31 -2.71 6.73 18.92
C ALA A 31 -3.18 6.82 20.39
N GLU A 32 -4.41 6.38 20.67
CA GLU A 32 -4.99 6.35 22.01
C GLU A 32 -4.24 5.35 22.91
N LEU A 33 -3.98 4.13 22.42
CA LEU A 33 -3.27 3.10 23.17
C LEU A 33 -1.82 3.45 23.48
N VAL A 34 -1.12 4.09 22.53
CA VAL A 34 0.30 4.46 22.68
C VAL A 34 0.47 5.80 23.42
N GLY A 35 -0.57 6.63 23.48
CA GLY A 35 -0.54 7.93 24.14
C GLY A 35 0.13 9.02 23.28
N VAL A 36 -0.14 9.03 21.97
CA VAL A 36 0.37 10.05 21.04
C VAL A 36 -0.77 10.77 20.32
N ASN A 37 -0.50 11.96 19.78
CA ASN A 37 -1.48 12.65 18.94
C ASN A 37 -1.87 11.78 17.73
N ARG A 38 -3.17 11.77 17.37
CA ARG A 38 -3.70 11.03 16.20
C ARG A 38 -2.95 11.31 14.90
N ASN A 39 -2.58 12.57 14.66
CA ASN A 39 -1.85 12.96 13.45
C ASN A 39 -0.43 12.38 13.44
N THR A 40 0.19 12.24 14.61
CA THR A 40 1.50 11.59 14.78
C THR A 40 1.43 10.11 14.40
N ALA A 41 0.48 9.35 14.94
CA ALA A 41 0.31 7.94 14.60
C ALA A 41 -0.02 7.75 13.11
N THR A 42 -0.90 8.59 12.56
CA THR A 42 -1.27 8.59 11.14
C THR A 42 -0.06 8.83 10.25
N LEU A 43 0.75 9.86 10.58
CA LEU A 43 1.99 10.15 9.85
C LEU A 43 2.98 8.99 9.96
N TYR A 44 3.15 8.41 11.15
CA TYR A 44 4.07 7.28 11.37
C TYR A 44 3.68 6.08 10.51
N TYR A 45 2.39 5.70 10.51
CA TYR A 45 1.87 4.60 9.70
C TYR A 45 2.03 4.86 8.21
N ARG A 46 1.78 6.11 7.76
CA ARG A 46 2.03 6.48 6.36
C ARG A 46 3.49 6.27 5.97
N LYS A 47 4.43 6.70 6.82
CA LYS A 47 5.87 6.51 6.58
C LYS A 47 6.26 5.03 6.49
N LEU A 48 5.70 4.17 7.35
CA LEU A 48 5.91 2.73 7.28
C LEU A 48 5.42 2.15 5.95
N ARG A 49 4.21 2.52 5.51
CA ARG A 49 3.66 2.07 4.22
C ARG A 49 4.50 2.52 3.03
N GLU A 50 5.02 3.75 3.07
CA GLU A 50 5.89 4.27 1.99
C GLU A 50 7.22 3.48 1.92
N ILE A 51 7.83 3.14 3.06
CA ILE A 51 9.03 2.29 3.10
C ILE A 51 8.74 0.91 2.53
N ILE A 52 7.61 0.29 2.91
CA ILE A 52 7.20 -1.02 2.39
C ILE A 52 6.98 -0.95 0.87
N ALA A 53 6.30 0.09 0.39
CA ALA A 53 6.06 0.27 -1.04
C ALA A 53 7.36 0.43 -1.83
N GLU A 54 8.33 1.16 -1.30
CA GLU A 54 9.66 1.31 -1.91
C GLU A 54 10.42 -0.02 -1.94
N GLN A 55 10.42 -0.76 -0.84
CA GLN A 55 11.08 -2.07 -0.76
C GLN A 55 10.48 -3.05 -1.78
N ILE A 56 9.14 -3.11 -1.87
CA ILE A 56 8.43 -3.92 -2.88
C ILE A 56 8.77 -3.45 -4.31
N ALA A 57 8.94 -2.15 -4.54
CA ALA A 57 9.31 -1.63 -5.85
C ALA A 57 10.75 -2.01 -6.25
N HIS A 58 11.68 -2.03 -5.29
CA HIS A 58 13.07 -2.46 -5.48
C HIS A 58 13.22 -3.95 -5.76
N GLU A 59 12.28 -4.78 -5.28
CA GLU A 59 12.29 -6.24 -5.48
C GLU A 59 11.72 -6.68 -6.85
N ALA A 60 11.27 -5.74 -7.68
CA ALA A 60 10.89 -6.02 -9.06
C ALA A 60 12.12 -5.95 -9.99
N PRO A 61 12.20 -6.77 -11.07
CA PRO A 61 11.17 -7.65 -11.60
C PRO A 61 11.02 -8.96 -10.81
N VAL A 62 9.79 -9.43 -10.72
CA VAL A 62 9.45 -10.73 -10.11
C VAL A 62 9.52 -11.83 -11.16
N SER A 63 10.12 -12.96 -10.81
CA SER A 63 10.24 -14.15 -11.67
C SER A 63 9.46 -15.35 -11.10
N GLY A 64 9.01 -16.25 -11.97
CA GLY A 64 8.28 -17.48 -11.62
C GLY A 64 6.80 -17.44 -12.02
N GLU A 65 5.99 -18.31 -11.41
CA GLU A 65 4.52 -18.27 -11.57
C GLU A 65 3.96 -17.02 -10.90
N ILE A 66 3.28 -16.18 -11.69
CA ILE A 66 2.70 -14.91 -11.23
C ILE A 66 1.21 -14.93 -11.50
N GLU A 67 0.44 -14.85 -10.43
CA GLU A 67 -0.99 -14.60 -10.45
C GLU A 67 -1.24 -13.09 -10.59
N VAL A 68 -2.25 -12.75 -11.36
CA VAL A 68 -2.55 -11.37 -11.73
C VAL A 68 -4.00 -11.08 -11.35
N ASP A 69 -4.24 -10.01 -10.61
CA ASP A 69 -5.58 -9.60 -10.18
C ASP A 69 -5.84 -8.10 -10.37
N GLU A 70 -7.11 -7.74 -10.57
CA GLU A 70 -7.60 -6.37 -10.70
C GLU A 70 -8.50 -6.00 -9.52
N SER A 71 -8.02 -5.10 -8.66
CA SER A 71 -8.78 -4.57 -7.54
C SER A 71 -9.21 -3.11 -7.80
N TYR A 72 -10.40 -2.73 -7.34
CA TYR A 72 -10.92 -1.37 -7.47
C TYR A 72 -11.23 -0.76 -6.10
N PHE A 73 -10.51 0.28 -5.72
CA PHE A 73 -10.64 0.92 -4.41
C PHE A 73 -11.35 2.28 -4.51
N GLY A 74 -12.15 2.62 -3.51
CA GLY A 74 -12.89 3.89 -3.48
C GLY A 74 -14.30 3.78 -4.06
N GLY A 75 -14.83 4.91 -4.54
CA GLY A 75 -16.27 5.12 -4.71
C GLY A 75 -16.87 5.69 -3.42
N HIS A 76 -16.70 6.99 -3.21
CA HIS A 76 -17.13 7.68 -2.00
C HIS A 76 -18.65 7.66 -1.76
N ARG A 77 -19.45 7.40 -2.80
CA ARG A 77 -20.92 7.38 -2.73
C ARG A 77 -21.50 6.16 -3.45
N LYS A 78 -22.68 5.71 -2.99
CA LYS A 78 -23.51 4.74 -3.71
C LYS A 78 -23.85 5.31 -5.09
N GLY A 79 -23.70 4.49 -6.13
CA GLY A 79 -23.88 4.85 -7.53
C GLY A 79 -23.67 3.64 -8.44
N LYS A 80 -23.43 3.85 -9.74
CA LYS A 80 -23.19 2.78 -10.72
C LYS A 80 -22.16 1.78 -10.17
N ARG A 81 -22.51 0.49 -10.22
CA ARG A 81 -21.63 -0.61 -9.78
C ARG A 81 -20.69 -1.00 -10.92
N GLY A 82 -19.62 -1.74 -10.59
CA GLY A 82 -18.65 -2.25 -11.57
C GLY A 82 -17.36 -1.43 -11.68
N ARG A 83 -16.55 -1.80 -12.68
CA ARG A 83 -15.16 -1.37 -12.91
C ARG A 83 -15.01 0.10 -13.33
N GLY A 84 -15.99 0.66 -14.03
CA GLY A 84 -15.99 2.04 -14.53
C GLY A 84 -16.76 3.04 -13.66
N ALA A 85 -17.05 2.69 -12.40
CA ALA A 85 -17.77 3.60 -11.51
C ALA A 85 -16.92 4.81 -11.15
N ALA A 86 -17.52 6.01 -11.19
CA ALA A 86 -16.82 7.26 -10.89
C ALA A 86 -16.19 7.23 -9.49
N GLY A 87 -14.94 7.68 -9.40
CA GLY A 87 -14.20 7.77 -8.13
C GLY A 87 -13.62 6.45 -7.62
N LYS A 88 -13.59 5.39 -8.44
CA LYS A 88 -12.79 4.19 -8.17
C LYS A 88 -11.39 4.33 -8.77
N VAL A 89 -10.40 3.90 -8.00
CA VAL A 89 -9.00 3.75 -8.42
C VAL A 89 -8.77 2.28 -8.73
N ALA A 90 -8.42 1.97 -9.97
CA ALA A 90 -8.01 0.63 -10.36
C ALA A 90 -6.58 0.36 -9.90
N VAL A 91 -6.37 -0.81 -9.32
CA VAL A 91 -5.09 -1.31 -8.82
C VAL A 91 -4.87 -2.69 -9.40
N PHE A 92 -3.71 -2.88 -9.99
CA PHE A 92 -3.27 -4.12 -10.58
C PHE A 92 -2.31 -4.83 -9.63
N GLY A 93 -2.71 -6.00 -9.14
CA GLY A 93 -1.91 -6.85 -8.27
C GLY A 93 -1.17 -7.92 -9.08
N LEU A 94 0.15 -8.00 -8.90
CA LEU A 94 1.00 -9.08 -9.38
C LEU A 94 1.44 -9.89 -8.15
N LEU A 95 0.83 -11.05 -7.94
CA LEU A 95 1.15 -11.96 -6.85
C LEU A 95 2.09 -13.06 -7.37
N LYS A 96 3.33 -13.09 -6.89
CA LYS A 96 4.18 -14.27 -7.09
C LYS A 96 3.63 -15.41 -6.22
N ARG A 97 3.41 -16.60 -6.79
CA ARG A 97 2.92 -17.77 -6.05
C ARG A 97 3.89 -18.11 -4.92
N HIS A 98 3.39 -18.23 -3.68
CA HIS A 98 4.21 -18.34 -2.45
C HIS A 98 5.22 -17.19 -2.24
N GLY A 99 5.00 -16.04 -2.87
CA GLY A 99 5.87 -14.87 -2.83
C GLY A 99 5.15 -13.61 -2.35
N ARG A 100 5.68 -12.45 -2.73
CA ARG A 100 5.13 -11.14 -2.35
C ARG A 100 4.20 -10.61 -3.45
N VAL A 101 3.25 -9.77 -3.04
CA VAL A 101 2.34 -9.06 -3.94
C VAL A 101 2.95 -7.71 -4.32
N HIS A 102 3.04 -7.44 -5.61
CA HIS A 102 3.35 -6.12 -6.16
C HIS A 102 2.07 -5.47 -6.67
N ALA A 103 1.61 -4.41 -6.01
CA ALA A 103 0.42 -3.67 -6.42
C ALA A 103 0.80 -2.36 -7.10
N VAL A 104 0.23 -2.07 -8.27
CA VAL A 104 0.45 -0.84 -9.04
C VAL A 104 -0.88 -0.19 -9.36
N MET A 105 -1.02 1.10 -9.07
CA MET A 105 -2.18 1.88 -9.51
C MET A 105 -2.17 2.01 -11.04
N ILE A 106 -3.30 1.73 -11.68
CA ILE A 106 -3.43 1.78 -13.13
C ILE A 106 -4.49 2.80 -13.56
N PRO A 107 -4.30 3.52 -14.67
CA PRO A 107 -5.28 4.47 -15.17
C PRO A 107 -6.54 3.77 -15.70
N ASN A 108 -6.42 2.54 -16.18
CA ASN A 108 -7.51 1.70 -16.68
C ASN A 108 -7.06 0.22 -16.73
N ALA A 109 -8.03 -0.69 -16.86
CA ALA A 109 -7.80 -2.13 -17.02
C ALA A 109 -7.78 -2.57 -18.50
N GLY A 110 -7.34 -1.69 -19.40
CA GLY A 110 -7.22 -2.00 -20.82
C GLY A 110 -6.01 -2.89 -21.11
N HIS A 111 -6.16 -3.81 -22.07
CA HIS A 111 -5.13 -4.78 -22.47
C HIS A 111 -3.74 -4.14 -22.65
N GLN A 112 -3.63 -2.98 -23.30
CA GLN A 112 -2.34 -2.31 -23.51
C GLN A 112 -1.67 -1.88 -22.18
N THR A 113 -2.45 -1.32 -21.25
CA THR A 113 -1.96 -0.90 -19.93
C THR A 113 -1.46 -2.11 -19.13
N LEU A 114 -2.26 -3.18 -19.08
CA LEU A 114 -1.92 -4.39 -18.34
C LEU A 114 -0.70 -5.09 -18.93
N MET A 115 -0.67 -5.31 -20.26
CA MET A 115 0.45 -5.97 -20.93
C MET A 115 1.75 -5.17 -20.82
N SER A 116 1.69 -3.83 -20.81
CA SER A 116 2.88 -3.00 -20.59
C SER A 116 3.46 -3.19 -19.19
N ILE A 117 2.59 -3.33 -18.18
CA ILE A 117 3.02 -3.54 -16.79
C ILE A 117 3.59 -4.94 -16.62
N ILE A 118 2.91 -5.97 -17.14
CA ILE A 118 3.37 -7.36 -17.09
C ILE A 118 4.78 -7.46 -17.67
N ARG A 119 5.01 -7.00 -18.92
CA ARG A 119 6.33 -7.07 -19.57
C ARG A 119 7.45 -6.28 -18.88
N LYS A 120 7.10 -5.29 -18.05
CA LYS A 120 8.08 -4.49 -17.30
C LYS A 120 8.41 -5.08 -15.93
N LYS A 121 7.51 -5.88 -15.38
CA LYS A 121 7.56 -6.35 -13.98
C LYS A 121 7.78 -7.86 -13.87
N VAL A 122 7.52 -8.59 -14.96
CA VAL A 122 7.75 -10.02 -15.18
C VAL A 122 8.75 -10.15 -16.32
#